data_AF-A0A1F6NLU8-F1
#
_entry.id   AF-A0A1F6NLU8-F1
#
_cell.length_a   1.000
_cell.length_b   1.000
_cell.length_c   1.000
_cell.angle_alpha   90.00
_cell.angle_beta   90.00
_cell.angle_gamma   90.00
#
_symmetry.space_group_name_H-M   'P 1'
#
loop_
_entity.id
_entity.type
_entity.pdbx_description
1 polymer ?
#
loop_
_entity_poly.entity_id
_entity_poly.type
_entity_poly.pdbx_seq_one_letter_code
_entity_poly.pdbx_strand_id
1 'polypeptide(L)'
;MSPYANFDEKQTAWFWAIIEGMVSDQEYANFARIRRGMDLEIMIRVRPKDVHIFTPEVCMSLAQLLGVVTGTTPVVYLEGAPHQAAQEAIYATLNNC
;
A
#
# COMPACT_ATOMS: atom_id res chain seq x y z
N MET A 1 22.67 7.79 8.35
CA MET A 1 21.67 6.70 8.45
C MET A 1 20.36 7.26 7.97
N SER A 2 19.74 6.64 6.97
CA SER A 2 18.44 7.08 6.45
C SER A 2 17.40 6.96 7.59
N PRO A 3 16.68 8.03 7.96
CA PRO A 3 15.72 8.00 9.08
C PRO A 3 14.43 7.23 8.77
N TYR A 4 14.36 6.58 7.61
CA TYR A 4 13.17 5.88 7.14
C TYR A 4 13.35 4.38 7.38
N ALA A 5 12.35 3.73 7.96
CA ALA A 5 12.31 2.28 8.01
C ALA A 5 12.50 1.73 6.59
N ASN A 6 13.50 0.87 6.45
CA ASN A 6 13.80 0.29 5.16
C ASN A 6 12.71 -0.74 4.87
N PHE A 7 11.66 -0.34 4.16
CA PHE A 7 10.87 -1.25 3.34
C PHE A 7 11.80 -1.83 2.28
N ASP A 8 12.61 -2.78 2.73
CA ASP A 8 13.73 -3.36 2.01
C ASP A 8 13.25 -4.46 1.05
N GLU A 9 14.19 -5.05 0.32
CA GLU A 9 13.88 -6.08 -0.66
C GLU A 9 13.16 -7.29 -0.03
N LYS A 10 13.50 -7.65 1.20
CA LYS A 10 12.86 -8.79 1.91
C LYS A 10 11.44 -8.45 2.30
N GLN A 11 11.20 -7.25 2.84
CA GLN A 11 9.88 -6.79 3.22
C GLN A 11 8.99 -6.56 1.99
N THR A 12 9.58 -6.08 0.89
CA THR A 12 8.92 -5.95 -0.41
C THR A 12 8.48 -7.31 -0.94
N ALA A 13 9.39 -8.29 -0.99
CA ALA A 13 9.08 -9.63 -1.47
C ALA A 13 8.04 -10.35 -0.59
N TRP A 14 8.14 -10.20 0.73
CA TRP A 14 7.16 -10.73 1.68
C TRP A 14 5.77 -10.13 1.47
N PHE A 15 5.68 -8.80 1.31
CA PHE A 15 4.40 -8.13 1.11
C PHE A 15 3.79 -8.47 -0.26
N TRP A 16 4.63 -8.62 -1.29
CA TRP A 16 4.21 -9.10 -2.59
C TRP A 16 3.57 -10.49 -2.49
N ALA A 17 4.24 -11.44 -1.84
CA ALA A 17 3.73 -12.80 -1.68
C ALA A 17 2.35 -12.85 -0.99
N ILE A 18 2.08 -11.93 -0.06
CA ILE A 18 0.74 -11.81 0.56
C ILE A 18 -0.30 -11.41 -0.47
N ILE A 19 -0.05 -10.36 -1.26
CA ILE A 19 -0.99 -9.89 -2.28
C ILE A 19 -1.23 -10.97 -3.35
N GLU A 20 -0.17 -11.67 -3.79
CA GLU A 20 -0.27 -12.81 -4.72
C GLU A 20 -1.13 -13.93 -4.16
N GLY A 21 -1.02 -14.24 -2.86
CA GLY A 21 -1.83 -15.26 -2.20
C GLY A 21 -3.32 -14.90 -2.10
N MET A 22 -3.68 -13.63 -2.29
CA MET A 22 -5.06 -13.14 -2.18
C MET A 22 -5.80 -13.08 -3.52
N VAL A 23 -5.09 -13.01 -4.65
CA VAL A 23 -5.70 -12.83 -5.98
C VAL A 23 -5.79 -14.14 -6.76
N SER A 24 -6.68 -14.17 -7.76
CA SER A 24 -6.81 -15.32 -8.65
C SER A 24 -5.72 -15.37 -9.74
N ASP A 25 -5.24 -14.21 -10.23
CA ASP A 25 -4.13 -14.12 -11.19
C ASP A 25 -2.92 -13.41 -10.57
N GLN A 26 -1.97 -14.19 -10.07
CA GLN A 26 -0.76 -13.69 -9.40
C GLN A 26 0.07 -12.76 -10.29
N GLU A 27 0.11 -13.00 -11.60
CA GLU A 27 0.88 -12.19 -12.55
C GLU A 27 0.41 -10.71 -12.64
N TYR A 28 -0.78 -10.40 -12.12
CA TYR A 28 -1.32 -9.04 -12.08
C TYR A 28 -1.42 -8.46 -10.67
N ALA A 29 -1.05 -9.21 -9.63
CA ALA A 29 -0.84 -8.65 -8.31
C ALA A 29 0.38 -7.73 -8.34
N ASN A 30 0.15 -6.45 -8.07
CA ASN A 30 1.23 -5.49 -7.98
C ASN A 30 0.91 -4.46 -6.89
N PHE A 31 1.93 -3.77 -6.41
CA PHE A 31 1.74 -2.59 -5.61
C PHE A 31 2.82 -1.55 -5.90
N ALA A 32 2.45 -0.28 -5.84
CA ALA A 32 3.38 0.84 -5.97
C ALA A 32 3.62 1.46 -4.60
N ARG A 33 4.89 1.70 -4.27
CA ARG A 33 5.25 2.57 -3.16
C ARG A 33 5.11 4.02 -3.60
N ILE A 34 4.24 4.78 -2.94
CA ILE A 34 4.14 6.23 -3.15
C ILE A 34 5.01 6.92 -2.11
N ARG A 35 5.91 7.78 -2.58
CA ARG A 35 6.82 8.52 -1.70
C ARG A 35 6.20 9.86 -1.35
N ARG A 36 5.53 9.95 -0.20
CA ARG A 36 5.05 11.21 0.39
C ARG A 36 5.47 11.25 1.87
N GLY A 37 6.55 11.95 2.18
CA GLY A 37 7.01 12.14 3.57
C GLY A 37 7.64 10.92 4.24
N MET A 38 7.53 10.87 5.58
CA MET A 38 8.03 9.77 6.43
C MET A 38 7.13 8.53 6.43
N ASP A 39 5.93 8.65 5.86
CA ASP A 39 4.90 7.61 5.92
C ASP A 39 5.03 6.66 4.72
N LEU A 40 4.99 5.35 5.00
CA LEU A 40 5.06 4.30 3.98
C LEU A 40 3.69 4.15 3.32
N GLU A 41 3.52 4.70 2.12
CA GLU A 41 2.27 4.61 1.36
C GLU A 41 2.37 3.53 0.28
N ILE A 42 1.41 2.62 0.25
CA ILE A 42 1.34 1.49 -0.67
C ILE A 42 -0.01 1.48 -1.40
N MET A 43 0.04 1.55 -2.72
CA MET A 43 -1.11 1.41 -3.60
C MET A 43 -1.12 0.01 -4.22
N ILE A 44 -2.13 -0.79 -3.94
CA ILE A 44 -2.34 -2.13 -4.51
C ILE A 44 -3.02 -2.00 -5.87
N ARG A 45 -2.53 -2.73 -6.87
CA ARG A 45 -3.12 -2.85 -8.21
C ARG A 45 -3.41 -4.31 -8.50
N VAL A 46 -4.65 -4.60 -8.87
CA VAL A 46 -5.12 -5.96 -9.22
C VAL A 46 -6.09 -5.90 -10.42
N ARG A 47 -6.45 -7.05 -10.98
CA ARG A 47 -7.47 -7.13 -12.03
C ARG A 47 -8.85 -6.75 -11.49
N PRO A 48 -9.76 -6.21 -12.34
CA PRO A 48 -11.12 -5.86 -11.93
C PRO A 48 -11.89 -6.98 -11.22
N LYS A 49 -11.64 -8.23 -11.61
CA LYS A 49 -12.25 -9.41 -10.97
C LYS A 49 -11.83 -9.59 -9.52
N ASP A 50 -10.64 -9.11 -9.12
CA ASP A 50 -10.07 -9.31 -7.78
C ASP A 50 -10.25 -8.08 -6.87
N VAL A 51 -10.76 -6.96 -7.40
CA VAL A 51 -11.01 -5.70 -6.65
C VAL A 51 -11.81 -5.92 -5.37
N HIS A 52 -12.79 -6.82 -5.41
CA HIS A 52 -13.69 -7.11 -4.29
C HIS A 52 -12.97 -7.74 -3.07
N ILE A 53 -11.76 -8.29 -3.26
CA ILE A 53 -10.95 -8.86 -2.17
C ILE A 53 -10.35 -7.74 -1.31
N PHE A 54 -9.98 -6.62 -1.93
CA PHE A 54 -9.28 -5.51 -1.27
C PHE A 54 -10.27 -4.48 -0.72
N THR A 55 -11.13 -4.93 0.20
CA THR A 55 -12.03 -4.04 0.93
C THR A 55 -11.23 -3.08 1.84
N PRO A 56 -11.86 -1.99 2.35
CA PRO A 56 -11.21 -1.11 3.32
C PRO A 56 -10.64 -1.84 4.54
N GLU A 57 -11.36 -2.85 5.05
CA GLU A 57 -10.94 -3.65 6.21
C GLU A 57 -9.70 -4.50 5.89
N VAL A 58 -9.65 -5.08 4.68
CA VAL A 58 -8.49 -5.82 4.21
C VAL A 58 -7.28 -4.91 4.06
N CYS A 59 -7.45 -3.74 3.44
CA CYS A 59 -6.39 -2.75 3.29
C CYS A 59 -5.87 -2.26 4.66
N MET A 60 -6.76 -2.01 5.62
CA MET A 60 -6.39 -1.64 6.99
C MET A 60 -5.62 -2.76 7.69
N SER A 61 -6.02 -4.02 7.50
CA SER A 61 -5.31 -5.18 8.06
C SER A 61 -3.90 -5.32 7.46
N LEU A 62 -3.76 -5.12 6.16
CA LEU A 62 -2.47 -5.11 5.47
C LEU A 62 -1.57 -3.97 5.98
N ALA A 63 -2.13 -2.78 6.20
CA ALA A 63 -1.41 -1.66 6.78
C ALA A 63 -0.90 -1.96 8.20
N GLN A 64 -1.75 -2.53 9.06
CA GLN A 64 -1.34 -2.93 10.42
C GLN A 64 -0.21 -3.95 10.40
N LEU A 65 -0.34 -4.99 9.56
CA LEU A 65 0.67 -6.03 9.42
C LEU A 65 2.01 -5.45 8.93
N LEU A 66 1.96 -4.61 7.91
CA LEU A 66 3.13 -3.94 7.38
C LEU A 66 3.78 -3.02 8.42
N GLY A 67 2.99 -2.29 9.19
CA GLY A 67 3.47 -1.40 10.25
C GLY A 67 4.20 -2.14 11.38
N VAL A 68 3.77 -3.36 11.73
CA VAL A 68 4.49 -4.24 12.67
C VAL A 68 5.86 -4.64 12.12
N VAL A 69 5.94 -4.96 10.83
CA VAL A 69 7.17 -5.42 10.17
C VAL A 69 8.16 -4.28 9.96
N THR A 70 7.68 -3.09 9.60
CA THR A 70 8.52 -1.93 9.28
C THR A 70 8.78 -1.02 10.47
N GLY A 71 7.97 -1.10 11.54
CA GLY A 71 8.00 -0.13 12.63
C GLY A 71 7.49 1.26 12.23
N THR A 72 6.61 1.34 11.22
CA THR A 72 6.00 2.59 10.73
C THR A 72 4.48 2.54 10.79
N THR A 73 3.81 3.64 10.47
CA THR A 73 2.36 3.70 10.28
C THR A 73 2.05 3.78 8.78
N PRO A 74 2.04 2.66 8.04
CA PRO A 74 1.82 2.70 6.61
C PRO A 74 0.37 3.00 6.27
N VAL A 75 0.15 3.50 5.06
CA VAL A 75 -1.16 3.60 4.43
C VAL A 75 -1.20 2.59 3.29
N VAL A 76 -2.22 1.75 3.26
CA VAL A 76 -2.43 0.76 2.20
C VAL A 76 -3.81 0.98 1.60
N TYR A 77 -3.92 1.01 0.28
CA TYR A 77 -5.21 1.18 -0.40
C TYR A 77 -5.20 0.57 -1.81
N LEU A 78 -6.38 0.39 -2.38
CA LEU A 78 -6.55 -0.13 -3.72
C LEU A 78 -6.54 0.99 -4.77
N GLU A 79 -5.87 0.78 -5.89
CA GLU A 79 -5.89 1.70 -7.04
C GLU A 79 -7.33 1.96 -7.52
N GLY A 80 -7.70 3.23 -7.68
CA GLY A 80 -9.07 3.64 -8.01
C GLY A 80 -10.02 3.75 -6.80
N ALA A 81 -9.59 3.32 -5.61
CA ALA A 81 -10.28 3.52 -4.34
C ALA A 81 -9.32 4.09 -3.27
N PRO A 82 -8.79 5.31 -3.47
CA PRO A 82 -7.79 5.88 -2.57
C PRO A 82 -8.37 6.11 -1.17
N HIS A 83 -7.61 5.71 -0.15
CA HIS A 83 -7.93 5.96 1.26
C HIS A 83 -8.07 7.47 1.53
N GLN A 84 -8.96 7.88 2.43
CA GLN A 84 -9.23 9.30 2.70
C GLN A 84 -7.96 10.09 3.08
N ALA A 85 -7.05 9.48 3.87
CA ALA A 85 -5.74 10.04 4.17
C ALA A 85 -4.81 10.21 2.95
N ALA A 86 -4.87 9.29 1.98
CA ALA A 86 -4.14 9.42 0.71
C ALA A 86 -4.76 10.52 -0.16
N GLN A 87 -6.09 10.65 -0.15
CA GLN A 87 -6.79 11.75 -0.81
C GLN A 87 -6.37 13.10 -0.23
N GLU A 88 -6.37 13.26 1.10
CA GLU A 88 -5.94 14.49 1.78
C GLU A 88 -4.50 14.87 1.42
N ALA A 89 -3.58 13.90 1.36
CA ALA A 89 -2.23 14.15 0.89
C ALA A 89 -2.21 14.62 -0.57
N ILE A 90 -2.95 13.93 -1.48
CA ILE A 90 -3.03 14.28 -2.92
C ILE A 90 -3.56 15.70 -3.10
N TYR A 91 -4.65 16.05 -2.41
CA TYR A 91 -5.23 17.39 -2.43
C TYR A 91 -4.28 18.46 -1.84
N ALA A 92 -3.56 18.16 -0.76
CA ALA A 92 -2.56 19.08 -0.20
C ALA A 92 -1.37 19.34 -1.15
N THR A 93 -1.07 18.42 -2.06
CA THR A 93 -0.01 18.60 -3.06
C THR A 93 -0.50 19.34 -4.31
N LEU A 94 -1.77 19.16 -4.68
CA LEU A 94 -2.39 19.83 -5.84
C LEU A 94 -2.78 21.29 -5.55
N ASN A 95 -3.10 21.63 -4.29
CA ASN A 95 -3.47 23.00 -3.89
C ASN A 95 -2.28 23.89 -3.49
N ASN A 96 -1.04 23.38 -3.59
CA ASN A 96 0.19 24.14 -3.37
C ASN A 96 0.95 24.45 -4.69
N CYS A 97 0.28 24.34 -5.83
CA CYS A 97 0.76 24.76 -7.16
C CYS A 97 0.06 26.04 -7.62
#